data_AF-A0A935C915-F1
#
_entry.id   AF-A0A935C915-F1
#
_cell.length_a   1.000
_cell.length_b   1.000
_cell.length_c   1.000
_cell.angle_alpha   90.00
_cell.angle_beta   90.00
_cell.angle_gamma   90.00
#
_symmetry.space_group_name_H-M   'P 1'
#
loop_
_entity.id
_entity.type
_entity.pdbx_description
1 polymer ?
#
loop_
_entity_poly.entity_id
_entity_poly.type
_entity_poly.pdbx_seq_one_letter_code
_entity_poly.pdbx_strand_id
1 'polypeptide(L)'
;MQQPCPKCGYVYDRPARFCRQCGAQMYAENEATSSPTLNYGQAPPTYADQPYVSQFASTSNNPENQGVDTARFYRPPMGQQPVQNYGPPPAKSSKVALWFIMISLFLVVAMAIGGVVFFTFINQNQPSIEASVDQAKEDIRTQIQDEIARAQEEAQRAQEEAQRAQDEATRIAREAGGAIAPPPPPAAPAAPGVASLDKYKYPKADVKQSANFLGNEIIKMSTSDSPSTVKDFYQKLAGQPSFTNKDAVDGETFVFQIPGSPSIMITISPDEDAPGKTQIAVFRTRFQIPKISQ
;
A
#
# COMPACT_ATOMS: atom_id res chain seq x y z
N MET A 1 20.68 10.37 3.02
CA MET A 1 20.65 11.83 3.17
C MET A 1 20.44 12.13 4.64
N GLN A 2 21.34 12.86 5.29
CA GLN A 2 21.19 13.28 6.69
C GLN A 2 20.36 14.57 6.72
N GLN A 3 19.33 14.64 7.57
CA GLN A 3 18.53 15.85 7.75
C GLN A 3 18.54 16.29 9.22
N PRO A 4 18.85 17.57 9.51
CA PRO A 4 18.80 18.12 10.86
C PRO A 4 17.36 18.36 11.30
N CYS A 5 17.07 18.15 12.59
CA CYS A 5 15.77 18.47 13.17
C CYS A 5 15.52 19.99 13.16
N PRO A 6 14.37 20.47 12.64
CA PRO A 6 14.08 21.90 12.57
C PRO A 6 13.88 22.54 13.95
N LYS A 7 13.57 21.75 14.98
CA LYS A 7 13.28 22.26 16.33
C LYS A 7 14.52 22.31 17.23
N CYS A 8 15.47 21.37 17.09
CA CYS A 8 16.60 21.26 18.01
C CYS A 8 17.96 21.06 17.33
N GLY A 9 18.03 21.03 16.00
CA GLY A 9 19.27 20.92 15.24
C GLY A 9 19.98 19.56 15.26
N TYR A 10 19.43 18.57 15.95
CA TYR A 10 20.05 17.23 16.01
C TYR A 10 19.96 16.51 14.66
N VAL A 11 21.08 15.95 14.19
CA VAL A 11 21.21 15.28 12.89
C VAL A 11 21.00 13.78 13.04
N TYR A 12 20.20 13.17 12.13
CA TYR A 12 19.95 11.74 12.12
C TYR A 12 20.49 11.07 10.86
N ASP A 13 21.08 9.88 11.04
CA ASP A 13 21.60 9.05 9.95
C ASP A 13 20.54 8.17 9.28
N ARG A 14 19.36 8.02 9.89
CA ARG A 14 18.26 7.18 9.38
C ARG A 14 16.96 8.00 9.30
N PRO A 15 16.10 7.74 8.31
CA PRO A 15 14.80 8.39 8.21
C PRO A 15 13.93 8.00 9.41
N ALA A 16 13.61 8.98 10.26
CA ALA A 16 12.74 8.80 11.43
C ALA A 16 11.59 9.82 11.36
N ARG A 17 10.37 9.39 11.69
CA ARG A 17 9.19 10.27 11.67
C ARG A 17 9.25 11.37 12.75
N PHE A 18 9.89 11.07 13.88
CA PHE A 18 10.02 11.95 15.03
C PHE A 18 11.48 12.10 15.45
N CYS A 19 11.85 13.29 15.90
CA CYS A 19 13.13 13.57 16.54
C CYS A 19 13.19 12.87 17.90
N ARG A 20 14.17 11.99 18.11
CA ARG A 20 14.41 11.28 19.38
C ARG A 20 14.81 12.21 20.53
N GLN A 21 15.41 13.36 20.23
CA GLN A 21 15.84 14.33 21.23
C GLN A 21 14.68 15.18 21.77
N CYS A 22 13.75 15.61 20.91
CA CYS A 22 12.75 16.63 21.26
C CYS A 22 11.29 16.28 20.88
N GLY A 23 11.06 15.13 20.24
CA GLY A 23 9.75 14.65 19.83
C GLY A 23 9.13 15.37 18.62
N ALA A 24 9.82 16.33 18.00
CA ALA A 24 9.29 17.06 16.84
C ALA A 24 9.13 16.15 15.61
N GLN A 25 8.03 16.32 14.86
CA GLN A 25 7.84 15.66 13.58
C GLN A 25 8.85 16.19 12.54
N MET A 26 9.51 15.29 11.82
CA MET A 26 10.55 15.61 10.83
C MET A 26 9.99 15.69 9.41
N TYR A 27 8.85 15.04 9.14
CA TYR A 27 8.18 15.00 7.84
C TYR A 27 6.71 15.39 8.01
N ALA A 28 6.20 16.26 7.14
CA ALA A 28 4.78 16.54 7.06
C ALA A 28 4.09 15.27 6.53
N GLU A 29 3.08 14.76 7.24
CA GLU A 29 2.33 13.60 6.78
C GLU A 29 1.52 13.98 5.53
N ASN A 30 1.96 13.50 4.39
CA ASN A 30 1.20 13.48 3.14
C ASN A 30 0.28 12.24 3.13
N GLU A 31 -0.84 12.33 2.42
CA GLU A 31 -1.91 11.32 2.36
C GLU A 31 -1.41 9.90 2.00
N ALA A 32 -0.26 9.79 1.33
CA ALA A 32 0.40 8.53 1.01
C ALA A 32 1.10 7.83 2.19
N THR A 33 1.35 8.55 3.30
CA THR A 33 2.07 8.08 4.49
C THR A 33 1.28 8.20 5.80
N SER A 34 0.07 8.78 5.73
CA SER A 34 -0.87 8.77 6.85
C SER A 34 -1.30 7.33 7.10
N SER A 35 -1.16 6.87 8.34
CA SER A 35 -1.68 5.56 8.73
C SER A 35 -3.21 5.71 8.82
N PRO A 36 -4.01 4.86 8.13
CA PRO A 36 -5.48 4.93 8.18
C PRO A 36 -6.05 4.76 9.59
N THR A 37 -5.23 4.36 10.56
CA THR A 37 -5.57 4.22 11.97
C THR A 37 -5.64 5.53 12.77
N LEU A 38 -5.20 6.68 12.22
CA LEU A 38 -5.22 7.97 12.95
C LEU A 38 -6.55 8.72 12.88
N ASN A 39 -7.51 8.27 12.05
CA ASN A 39 -8.79 8.96 11.86
C ASN A 39 -9.96 8.41 12.72
N TYR A 40 -9.66 7.71 13.83
CA TYR A 40 -10.68 7.25 14.79
C TYR A 40 -11.02 8.27 15.88
N GLY A 41 -10.52 9.52 15.78
CA GLY A 41 -10.70 10.55 16.81
C GLY A 41 -11.59 11.74 16.44
N GLN A 42 -11.92 11.95 15.16
CA GLN A 42 -12.81 13.03 14.74
C GLN A 42 -14.18 12.47 14.37
N ALA A 43 -14.98 12.17 15.40
CA ALA A 43 -16.41 12.09 15.21
C ALA A 43 -16.93 13.49 14.79
N PRO A 44 -17.86 13.60 13.83
CA PRO A 44 -18.61 14.84 13.64
C PRO A 44 -19.31 15.21 14.96
N PRO A 45 -19.62 16.48 15.23
CA PRO A 45 -20.31 16.87 16.46
C PRO A 45 -21.74 16.31 16.45
N THR A 46 -21.89 15.08 16.91
CA THR A 46 -23.17 14.46 17.22
C THR A 46 -23.55 14.79 18.65
N TYR A 47 -24.82 15.14 18.79
CA TYR A 47 -25.51 15.53 20.00
C TYR A 47 -25.30 14.56 21.17
N ALA A 48 -25.40 15.15 22.36
CA ALA A 48 -25.14 14.58 23.67
C ALA A 48 -25.91 13.28 24.00
N ASP A 49 -25.34 12.58 24.99
CA ASP A 49 -25.89 11.51 25.82
C ASP A 49 -26.01 10.09 25.25
N GLN A 50 -24.90 9.33 25.34
CA GLN A 50 -24.89 7.97 25.92
C GLN A 50 -23.45 7.57 26.35
N PRO A 51 -23.24 6.97 27.53
CA PRO A 51 -21.93 6.44 27.92
C PRO A 51 -21.72 5.01 27.37
N TYR A 52 -20.86 4.86 26.35
CA TYR A 52 -20.38 3.56 25.90
C TYR A 52 -19.13 3.15 26.70
N VAL A 53 -19.26 2.09 27.50
CA VAL A 53 -18.16 1.50 28.27
C VAL A 53 -17.51 0.41 27.42
N SER A 54 -16.30 0.67 26.92
CA SER A 54 -15.46 -0.32 26.23
C SER A 54 -14.63 -1.11 27.25
N GLN A 55 -14.96 -2.38 27.47
CA GLN A 55 -14.13 -3.31 28.23
C GLN A 55 -13.27 -4.15 27.26
N PHE A 56 -11.97 -3.89 27.21
CA PHE A 56 -10.99 -4.84 26.67
C PHE A 56 -10.28 -5.52 27.84
N ALA A 57 -10.57 -6.81 28.02
CA ALA A 57 -9.91 -7.68 28.98
C ALA A 57 -8.51 -8.05 28.49
N SER A 58 -7.50 -7.77 29.32
CA SER A 58 -6.16 -8.36 29.20
C SER A 58 -6.15 -9.64 30.03
N THR A 59 -6.03 -10.80 29.39
CA THR A 59 -5.79 -12.08 30.05
C THR A 59 -4.32 -12.17 30.45
N SER A 60 -4.02 -11.79 31.70
CA SER A 60 -2.77 -12.15 32.37
C SER A 60 -3.09 -13.22 33.40
N ASN A 61 -2.54 -14.42 33.20
CA ASN A 61 -2.65 -15.54 34.11
C ASN A 61 -1.95 -15.21 35.45
N ASN A 62 -2.71 -15.11 36.53
CA ASN A 62 -2.19 -15.28 37.88
C ASN A 62 -3.32 -15.76 38.81
N PRO A 63 -3.24 -16.97 39.41
CA PRO A 63 -4.30 -17.50 40.23
C PRO A 63 -4.00 -17.25 41.71
N GLU A 64 -4.14 -16.01 42.19
CA GLU A 64 -4.24 -15.85 43.64
C GLU A 64 -5.00 -14.59 44.05
N ASN A 65 -6.24 -14.83 44.50
CA ASN A 65 -6.83 -14.18 45.66
C ASN A 65 -7.07 -12.67 45.57
N GLN A 66 -8.25 -12.26 45.11
CA GLN A 66 -8.85 -10.97 45.47
C GLN A 66 -10.37 -11.00 45.25
N GLY A 67 -11.11 -10.88 46.34
CA GLY A 67 -12.57 -10.72 46.34
C GLY A 67 -12.98 -9.42 45.65
N VAL A 68 -13.96 -9.52 44.76
CA VAL A 68 -14.47 -8.40 43.96
C VAL A 68 -15.30 -7.48 44.86
N ASP A 69 -14.76 -6.31 45.19
CA ASP A 69 -15.46 -5.23 45.90
C ASP A 69 -16.35 -4.46 44.90
N THR A 70 -17.59 -4.92 44.76
CA THR A 70 -18.60 -4.33 43.86
C THR A 70 -19.30 -3.10 44.45
N ALA A 71 -18.93 -2.62 45.64
CA ALA A 71 -19.68 -1.56 46.33
C ALA A 71 -19.45 -0.14 45.77
N ARG A 72 -18.47 0.06 44.88
CA ARG A 72 -18.07 1.40 44.41
C ARG A 72 -18.82 1.96 43.20
N PHE A 73 -19.71 1.19 42.58
CA PHE A 73 -20.36 1.59 41.31
C PHE A 73 -21.82 2.06 41.45
N TYR A 74 -22.38 2.17 42.65
CA TYR A 74 -23.72 2.73 42.83
C TYR A 74 -23.65 4.26 43.00
N ARG A 75 -23.98 5.02 41.95
CA ARG A 75 -24.31 6.45 42.05
C ARG A 75 -25.83 6.62 42.13
N PRO A 76 -26.39 7.24 43.19
CA PRO A 76 -27.82 7.50 43.27
C PRO A 76 -28.24 8.58 42.24
N PRO A 77 -29.45 8.49 41.67
CA PRO A 77 -29.95 9.45 40.69
C PRO A 77 -30.14 10.83 41.34
N MET A 78 -29.51 11.86 40.79
CA MET A 78 -29.75 13.25 41.20
C MET A 78 -31.08 13.74 40.64
N GLY A 79 -31.90 14.31 41.53
CA GLY A 79 -33.24 14.81 41.22
C GLY A 79 -33.23 15.93 40.18
N GLN A 80 -34.27 15.91 39.34
CA GLN A 80 -34.56 16.92 38.32
C GLN A 80 -34.77 18.30 38.97
N GLN A 81 -34.08 19.32 38.44
CA GLN A 81 -34.37 20.71 38.79
C GLN A 81 -35.64 21.19 38.07
N PRO A 82 -36.48 22.01 38.72
CA PRO A 82 -37.71 22.52 38.13
C PRO A 82 -37.40 23.48 36.98
N VAL A 83 -38.00 23.21 35.83
CA VAL A 83 -37.93 24.03 34.62
C VAL A 83 -38.66 25.35 34.87
N GLN A 84 -37.93 26.46 34.95
CA GLN A 84 -38.49 27.81 35.01
C GLN A 84 -39.15 28.14 33.67
N ASN A 85 -40.48 28.09 33.64
CA ASN A 85 -41.31 28.41 32.50
C ASN A 85 -41.44 29.94 32.39
N TYR A 86 -40.56 30.59 31.62
CA TYR A 86 -40.67 32.01 31.30
C TYR A 86 -41.73 32.21 30.21
N GLY A 87 -42.87 32.80 30.57
CA GLY A 87 -43.89 33.22 29.62
C GLY A 87 -43.37 34.28 28.64
N PRO A 88 -43.85 34.31 27.39
CA PRO A 88 -43.36 35.24 26.38
C PRO A 88 -43.70 36.70 26.75
N PRO A 89 -42.76 37.65 26.65
CA PRO A 89 -43.06 39.06 26.88
C PRO A 89 -43.94 39.64 25.76
N PRO A 90 -44.75 40.67 26.03
CA PRO A 90 -45.63 41.28 25.05
C PRO A 90 -44.82 41.94 23.92
N ALA A 91 -45.12 41.55 22.68
CA ALA A 91 -44.45 42.03 21.49
C ALA A 91 -44.73 43.54 21.27
N LYS A 92 -43.74 44.39 21.56
CA LYS A 92 -43.72 45.76 21.04
C LYS A 92 -43.23 45.69 19.58
N SER A 93 -44.12 46.00 18.65
CA SER A 93 -43.84 46.01 17.20
C SER A 93 -42.84 47.12 16.86
N SER A 94 -41.56 46.77 16.99
CA SER A 94 -40.46 47.62 16.59
C SER A 94 -40.33 47.52 15.06
N LYS A 95 -40.56 48.65 14.38
CA LYS A 95 -40.34 48.81 12.92
C LYS A 95 -38.90 48.44 12.50
N VAL A 96 -37.97 48.43 13.45
CA VAL A 96 -36.57 48.02 13.24
C VAL A 96 -36.45 46.50 13.03
N ALA A 97 -37.25 45.69 13.73
CA ALA A 97 -37.27 44.24 13.52
C ALA A 97 -37.73 43.87 12.11
N LEU A 98 -38.70 44.61 11.56
CA LEU A 98 -39.19 44.39 10.20
C LEU A 98 -38.14 44.76 9.15
N TRP A 99 -37.31 45.77 9.41
CA TRP A 99 -36.19 46.14 8.53
C TRP A 99 -35.09 45.06 8.49
N PHE A 100 -34.74 44.47 9.64
CA PHE A 100 -33.77 43.36 9.69
C PHE A 100 -34.27 42.09 8.98
N ILE A 101 -35.58 41.79 9.09
CA ILE A 101 -36.18 40.65 8.37
C ILE A 101 -36.09 40.86 6.85
N MET A 102 -36.33 42.07 6.35
CA MET A 102 -36.24 42.37 4.91
C MET A 102 -34.81 42.27 4.38
N ILE A 103 -33.81 42.73 5.14
CA ILE A 103 -32.40 42.60 4.77
C ILE A 103 -31.95 41.14 4.78
N SER A 104 -32.35 40.38 5.80
CA SER A 104 -32.06 38.95 5.87
C SER A 104 -32.65 38.20 4.68
N LEU A 105 -33.90 38.51 4.30
CA LEU A 105 -34.55 37.88 3.16
C LEU A 105 -33.83 38.23 1.84
N PHE A 106 -33.43 39.49 1.67
CA PHE A 106 -32.69 39.92 0.47
C PHE A 106 -31.33 39.21 0.35
N LEU A 107 -30.59 39.06 1.45
CA LEU A 107 -29.30 38.34 1.46
C LEU A 107 -29.46 36.86 1.09
N VAL A 108 -30.51 36.19 1.58
CA VAL A 108 -30.77 34.78 1.25
C VAL A 108 -31.11 34.62 -0.24
N VAL A 109 -31.91 35.52 -0.81
CA VAL A 109 -32.24 35.49 -2.25
C VAL A 109 -31.00 35.82 -3.10
N ALA A 110 -30.18 36.78 -2.70
CA ALA A 110 -28.93 37.11 -3.39
C ALA A 110 -27.93 35.95 -3.37
N MET A 111 -27.80 35.22 -2.26
CA MET A 111 -26.97 34.02 -2.20
C MET A 111 -27.54 32.86 -3.04
N ALA A 112 -28.86 32.66 -3.07
CA ALA A 112 -29.46 31.63 -3.91
C ALA A 112 -29.22 31.88 -5.40
N ILE A 113 -29.38 33.12 -5.86
CA ILE A 113 -29.16 33.51 -7.26
C ILE A 113 -27.65 33.49 -7.60
N GLY A 114 -26.81 34.04 -6.72
CA GLY A 114 -25.35 34.03 -6.88
C GLY A 114 -24.77 32.62 -6.89
N GLY A 115 -25.29 31.72 -6.05
CA GLY A 115 -24.88 30.32 -5.99
C GLY A 115 -25.17 29.57 -7.28
N VAL A 116 -26.32 29.79 -7.91
CA VAL A 116 -26.65 29.12 -9.19
C VAL A 116 -25.75 29.58 -10.33
N VAL A 117 -25.46 30.88 -10.44
CA VAL A 117 -24.58 31.42 -11.50
C VAL A 117 -23.12 31.01 -11.27
N PHE A 118 -22.66 30.98 -10.01
CA PHE A 118 -21.30 30.54 -9.69
C PHE A 118 -21.13 29.02 -9.88
N PHE A 119 -22.17 28.24 -9.57
CA PHE A 119 -22.17 26.78 -9.78
C PHE A 119 -22.17 26.42 -11.27
N THR A 120 -22.93 27.11 -12.12
CA THR A 120 -22.90 26.87 -13.57
C THR A 120 -21.56 27.27 -14.19
N PHE A 121 -20.91 28.34 -13.69
CA PHE A 121 -19.59 28.76 -14.16
C PHE A 121 -18.47 27.78 -13.72
N ILE A 122 -18.51 27.25 -12.49
CA ILE A 122 -17.55 26.22 -12.05
C ILE A 122 -17.74 24.91 -12.82
N ASN A 123 -18.98 24.53 -13.13
CA ASN A 123 -19.26 23.27 -13.81
C ASN A 123 -18.89 23.28 -15.31
N GLN A 124 -18.81 24.45 -15.95
CA GLN A 124 -18.35 24.56 -17.34
C GLN A 124 -16.82 24.62 -17.50
N ASN A 125 -16.08 24.92 -16.42
CA ASN A 125 -14.63 25.09 -16.45
C ASN A 125 -13.84 24.01 -15.70
N GLN A 126 -14.46 22.89 -15.31
CA GLN A 126 -13.70 21.70 -14.91
C GLN A 126 -13.22 20.98 -16.18
N PRO A 127 -11.90 21.01 -16.51
CA PRO A 127 -11.37 20.02 -17.43
C PRO A 127 -11.71 18.65 -16.86
N SER A 128 -12.25 17.76 -17.68
CA SER A 128 -12.56 16.39 -17.29
C SER A 128 -11.35 15.76 -16.60
N ILE A 129 -11.50 15.41 -15.33
CA ILE A 129 -10.44 14.79 -14.51
C ILE A 129 -9.91 13.50 -15.17
N GLU A 130 -10.69 12.86 -16.04
CA GLU A 130 -10.25 11.72 -16.86
C GLU A 130 -9.08 12.08 -17.80
N ALA A 131 -9.09 13.26 -18.43
CA ALA A 131 -8.04 13.63 -19.38
C ALA A 131 -6.69 13.89 -18.68
N SER A 132 -6.69 14.39 -17.44
CA SER A 132 -5.45 14.61 -16.69
C SER A 132 -4.87 13.32 -16.09
N VAL A 133 -5.72 12.34 -15.77
CA VAL A 133 -5.27 11.01 -15.30
C VAL A 133 -4.64 10.21 -16.44
N ASP A 134 -5.23 10.23 -17.64
CA ASP A 134 -4.65 9.53 -18.79
C ASP A 134 -3.30 10.14 -19.20
N GLN A 135 -3.20 11.47 -19.18
CA GLN A 135 -1.93 12.16 -19.47
C GLN A 135 -0.87 11.87 -18.40
N ALA A 136 -1.24 11.82 -17.11
CA ALA A 136 -0.31 11.46 -16.04
C ALA A 136 0.14 9.98 -16.14
N LYS A 137 -0.73 9.08 -16.60
CA LYS A 137 -0.40 7.67 -16.80
C LYS A 137 0.59 7.48 -17.94
N GLU A 138 0.45 8.23 -19.04
CA GLU A 138 1.41 8.21 -20.13
C GLU A 138 2.78 8.74 -19.69
N ASP A 139 2.82 9.83 -18.93
CA ASP A 139 4.07 10.43 -18.45
C ASP A 139 4.82 9.53 -17.45
N ILE A 140 4.08 8.82 -16.58
CA ILE A 140 4.67 7.80 -15.70
C ILE A 140 5.21 6.62 -16.53
N ARG A 141 4.50 6.20 -17.58
CA ARG A 141 4.91 5.08 -18.42
C ARG A 141 6.19 5.39 -19.20
N THR A 142 6.31 6.60 -19.75
CA THR A 142 7.53 7.05 -20.44
C THR A 142 8.70 7.17 -19.48
N GLN A 143 8.48 7.71 -18.27
CA GLN A 143 9.53 7.82 -17.26
C GLN A 143 10.06 6.44 -16.83
N ILE A 144 9.17 5.46 -16.60
CA ILE A 144 9.57 4.08 -16.25
C ILE A 144 10.33 3.43 -17.42
N GLN A 145 9.88 3.61 -18.67
CA GLN A 145 10.57 3.04 -19.83
C GLN A 145 11.97 3.62 -20.00
N ASP A 146 12.15 4.92 -19.78
CA ASP A 146 13.44 5.59 -19.88
C ASP A 146 14.41 5.12 -18.78
N GLU A 147 13.92 4.94 -17.56
CA GLU A 147 14.73 4.42 -16.46
C GLU A 147 15.15 2.96 -16.67
N ILE A 148 14.27 2.13 -17.23
CA ILE A 148 14.60 0.75 -17.62
C ILE A 148 15.65 0.75 -18.75
N ALA A 149 15.50 1.62 -19.76
CA ALA A 149 16.46 1.71 -20.86
C ALA A 149 17.85 2.11 -20.35
N ARG A 150 17.94 3.08 -19.45
CA ARG A 150 19.22 3.47 -18.82
C ARG A 150 19.83 2.34 -18.00
N ALA A 151 19.03 1.64 -17.20
CA ALA A 151 19.51 0.50 -16.41
C ALA A 151 20.02 -0.65 -17.31
N GLN A 152 19.37 -0.88 -18.46
CA GLN A 152 19.83 -1.87 -19.44
C GLN A 152 21.14 -1.46 -20.11
N GLU A 153 21.32 -0.18 -20.46
CA GLU A 153 22.56 0.32 -21.03
C GLU A 153 23.73 0.19 -20.04
N GLU A 154 23.52 0.53 -18.77
CA GLU A 154 24.52 0.34 -17.72
C GLU A 154 24.90 -1.13 -17.54
N ALA A 155 23.92 -2.03 -17.57
CA ALA A 155 24.17 -3.47 -17.51
C ALA A 155 24.96 -3.98 -18.72
N GLN A 156 24.69 -3.47 -19.93
CA GLN A 156 25.44 -3.83 -21.14
C GLN A 156 26.89 -3.34 -21.07
N ARG A 157 27.14 -2.10 -20.63
CA ARG A 157 28.51 -1.60 -20.45
C ARG A 157 29.28 -2.42 -19.43
N ALA A 158 28.66 -2.79 -18.31
CA ALA A 158 29.28 -3.65 -17.30
C ALA A 158 29.60 -5.05 -17.86
N GLN A 159 28.75 -5.60 -18.73
CA GLN A 159 29.03 -6.87 -19.42
C GLN A 159 30.17 -6.76 -20.43
N GLU A 160 30.23 -5.68 -21.21
CA GLU A 160 31.33 -5.45 -22.16
C GLU A 160 32.66 -5.27 -21.42
N GLU A 161 32.68 -4.53 -20.31
CA GLU A 161 33.87 -4.38 -19.47
C GLU A 161 34.32 -5.72 -18.87
N ALA A 162 33.37 -6.54 -18.41
CA ALA A 162 33.66 -7.89 -17.93
C ALA A 162 34.22 -8.80 -19.04
N GLN A 163 33.70 -8.69 -20.27
CA GLN A 163 34.24 -9.43 -21.43
C GLN A 163 35.64 -8.96 -21.79
N ARG A 164 35.89 -7.65 -21.84
CA ARG A 164 37.24 -7.12 -22.08
C ARG A 164 38.24 -7.58 -21.02
N ALA A 165 37.83 -7.61 -19.75
CA ALA A 165 38.66 -8.12 -18.67
C ALA A 165 38.94 -9.63 -18.84
N GLN A 166 37.97 -10.42 -19.30
CA GLN A 166 38.17 -11.84 -19.62
C GLN A 166 39.12 -12.04 -20.81
N ASP A 167 38.96 -11.25 -21.87
CA ASP A 167 39.82 -11.31 -23.05
C ASP A 167 41.26 -10.90 -22.72
N GLU A 168 41.43 -9.86 -21.90
CA GLU A 168 42.74 -9.44 -21.41
C GLU A 168 43.38 -10.50 -20.52
N ALA A 169 42.63 -11.09 -19.58
CA ALA A 169 43.11 -12.20 -18.77
C ALA A 169 43.51 -13.41 -19.64
N THR A 170 42.75 -13.71 -20.69
CA THR A 170 43.04 -14.77 -21.65
C THR A 170 44.30 -14.45 -22.46
N ARG A 171 44.50 -13.18 -22.86
CA ARG A 171 45.70 -12.74 -23.58
C ARG A 171 46.94 -12.88 -22.70
N ILE A 172 46.89 -12.41 -21.46
CA ILE A 172 47.98 -12.54 -20.48
C ILE A 172 48.33 -14.02 -20.24
N ALA A 173 47.32 -14.88 -20.07
CA ALA A 173 47.53 -16.33 -19.90
C ALA A 173 48.23 -16.97 -21.11
N ARG A 174 47.88 -16.56 -22.33
CA ARG A 174 48.50 -17.04 -23.57
C ARG A 174 49.94 -16.53 -23.74
N GLU A 175 50.21 -15.26 -23.40
CA GLU A 175 51.55 -14.66 -23.46
C GLU A 175 52.50 -15.25 -22.42
N ALA A 176 51.99 -15.69 -21.26
CA ALA A 176 52.78 -16.34 -20.21
C ALA A 176 53.27 -17.76 -20.56
N GLY A 177 53.09 -18.24 -21.80
CA GLY A 177 53.61 -19.53 -22.27
C GLY A 177 52.92 -20.76 -21.67
N GLY A 178 51.84 -20.55 -20.91
CA GLY A 178 51.00 -21.62 -20.37
C GLY A 178 49.98 -22.06 -21.40
N ALA A 179 50.33 -23.06 -22.21
CA ALA A 179 49.35 -23.85 -22.98
C ALA A 179 48.53 -24.72 -22.02
N ILE A 180 47.71 -24.08 -21.19
CA ILE A 180 46.62 -24.70 -20.49
C ILE A 180 45.48 -23.73 -20.71
N ALA A 181 44.58 -24.05 -21.64
CA ALA A 181 43.33 -23.32 -21.77
C ALA A 181 42.78 -23.16 -20.34
N PRO A 182 42.52 -21.93 -19.85
CA PRO A 182 41.85 -21.80 -18.58
C PRO A 182 40.57 -22.64 -18.74
N PRO A 183 40.38 -23.68 -17.92
CA PRO A 183 39.18 -24.48 -18.02
C PRO A 183 38.01 -23.49 -17.95
N PRO A 184 36.95 -23.67 -18.76
CA PRO A 184 35.77 -22.82 -18.67
C PRO A 184 35.45 -22.67 -17.19
N PRO A 185 35.27 -21.43 -16.67
CA PRO A 185 35.08 -21.21 -15.24
C PRO A 185 34.04 -22.23 -14.80
N PRO A 186 34.40 -23.16 -13.88
CA PRO A 186 33.58 -24.31 -13.61
C PRO A 186 32.19 -23.78 -13.32
N ALA A 187 31.22 -24.17 -14.17
CA ALA A 187 29.84 -23.72 -14.05
C ALA A 187 29.50 -23.85 -12.57
N ALA A 188 29.26 -22.71 -11.91
CA ALA A 188 29.22 -22.65 -10.46
C ALA A 188 28.35 -23.82 -10.00
N PRO A 189 28.93 -24.79 -9.24
CA PRO A 189 28.25 -26.03 -8.97
C PRO A 189 26.88 -25.67 -8.41
N ALA A 190 25.83 -26.09 -9.12
CA ALA A 190 24.45 -25.78 -8.75
C ALA A 190 24.33 -26.13 -7.27
N ALA A 191 24.19 -25.11 -6.42
CA ALA A 191 24.36 -25.26 -4.99
C ALA A 191 23.47 -26.41 -4.51
N PRO A 192 24.04 -27.54 -4.05
CA PRO A 192 23.26 -28.72 -3.72
C PRO A 192 22.36 -28.37 -2.53
N GLY A 193 21.06 -28.48 -2.72
CA GLY A 193 20.06 -28.32 -1.66
C GLY A 193 19.15 -27.09 -1.75
N VAL A 194 19.29 -26.24 -2.77
CA VAL A 194 18.28 -25.20 -3.01
C VAL A 194 17.05 -25.88 -3.62
N ALA A 195 16.02 -26.13 -2.80
CA ALA A 195 14.78 -26.79 -3.22
C ALA A 195 14.32 -26.22 -4.58
N SER A 196 14.17 -26.99 -5.65
CA SER A 196 13.79 -26.40 -6.95
C SER A 196 12.39 -25.76 -6.92
N LEU A 197 12.13 -24.72 -7.73
CA LEU A 197 10.78 -24.23 -7.98
C LEU A 197 9.89 -25.23 -8.73
N ASP A 198 10.47 -26.33 -9.26
CA ASP A 198 9.74 -27.35 -10.01
C ASP A 198 8.51 -27.91 -9.29
N LYS A 199 8.56 -28.04 -7.95
CA LYS A 199 7.44 -28.54 -7.15
C LYS A 199 6.22 -27.63 -7.11
N TYR A 200 6.36 -26.39 -7.57
CA TYR A 200 5.29 -25.39 -7.63
C TYR A 200 4.77 -25.19 -9.06
N LYS A 201 5.23 -25.98 -10.04
CA LYS A 201 4.73 -25.88 -11.42
C LYS A 201 3.28 -26.33 -11.50
N TYR A 202 2.48 -25.62 -12.29
CA TYR A 202 1.13 -26.04 -12.61
C TYR A 202 1.18 -27.13 -13.69
N PRO A 203 0.61 -28.34 -13.47
CA PRO A 203 0.84 -29.49 -14.35
C PRO A 203 0.38 -29.31 -15.80
N LYS A 204 -0.59 -28.44 -16.05
CA LYS A 204 -1.17 -28.18 -17.38
C LYS A 204 -0.68 -26.87 -18.02
N ALA A 205 0.30 -26.21 -17.41
CA ALA A 205 0.84 -24.97 -17.97
C ALA A 205 2.10 -25.22 -18.80
N ASP A 206 2.24 -24.47 -19.89
CA ASP A 206 3.45 -24.38 -20.67
C ASP A 206 4.41 -23.37 -20.01
N VAL A 207 5.64 -23.78 -19.73
CA VAL A 207 6.67 -22.87 -19.20
C VAL A 207 7.15 -21.95 -20.31
N LYS A 208 6.89 -20.65 -20.17
CA LYS A 208 7.30 -19.60 -21.13
C LYS A 208 8.68 -19.04 -20.82
N GLN A 209 8.99 -18.88 -19.53
CA GLN A 209 10.25 -18.32 -19.08
C GLN A 209 10.70 -19.02 -17.80
N SER A 210 11.98 -19.36 -17.73
CA SER A 210 12.63 -19.81 -16.51
C SER A 210 13.97 -19.10 -16.40
N ALA A 211 14.19 -18.37 -15.32
CA ALA A 211 15.42 -17.63 -15.09
C ALA A 211 15.86 -17.79 -13.64
N ASN A 212 17.18 -17.91 -13.44
CA ASN A 212 17.82 -17.87 -12.15
C ASN A 212 18.81 -16.70 -12.15
N PHE A 213 18.54 -15.69 -11.32
CA PHE A 213 19.37 -14.50 -11.22
C PHE A 213 19.65 -14.19 -9.75
N LEU A 214 20.93 -14.20 -9.37
CA LEU A 214 21.42 -13.85 -8.03
C LEU A 214 20.73 -14.64 -6.89
N GLY A 215 20.38 -15.90 -7.14
CA GLY A 215 19.71 -16.76 -6.16
C GLY A 215 18.20 -16.51 -5.99
N ASN A 216 17.64 -15.62 -6.83
CA ASN A 216 16.20 -15.57 -7.06
C ASN A 216 15.89 -16.40 -8.31
N GLU A 217 14.85 -17.21 -8.21
CA GLU A 217 14.41 -18.08 -9.29
C GLU A 217 12.99 -17.64 -9.70
N ILE A 218 12.74 -17.57 -10.99
CA ILE A 218 11.46 -17.12 -11.54
C ILE A 218 11.04 -18.10 -12.63
N ILE A 219 9.82 -18.60 -12.53
CA ILE A 219 9.19 -19.41 -13.57
C ILE A 219 7.88 -18.73 -13.98
N LYS A 220 7.79 -18.31 -15.24
CA LYS A 220 6.54 -17.87 -15.87
C LYS A 220 5.97 -19.00 -16.71
N MET A 221 4.70 -19.27 -16.52
CA MET A 221 3.95 -20.31 -17.21
C MET A 221 2.63 -19.73 -17.72
N SER A 222 2.07 -20.34 -18.76
CA SER A 222 0.76 -19.97 -19.32
C SER A 222 -0.08 -21.23 -19.48
N THR A 223 -1.37 -21.15 -19.17
CA THR A 223 -2.32 -22.27 -19.28
C THR A 223 -3.63 -21.81 -19.89
N SER A 224 -4.33 -22.72 -20.58
CA SER A 224 -5.68 -22.47 -21.09
C SER A 224 -6.77 -22.69 -20.02
N ASP A 225 -6.42 -23.19 -18.84
CA ASP A 225 -7.36 -23.31 -17.72
C ASP A 225 -7.75 -21.92 -17.17
N SER A 226 -8.95 -21.80 -16.62
CA SER A 226 -9.44 -20.54 -16.03
C SER A 226 -8.65 -20.12 -14.78
N PRO A 227 -8.58 -18.81 -14.46
CA PRO A 227 -7.90 -18.34 -13.24
C PRO A 227 -8.44 -18.99 -11.97
N SER A 228 -9.75 -19.24 -11.90
CA SER A 228 -10.40 -19.95 -10.79
C SER A 228 -9.92 -21.40 -10.61
N THR A 229 -9.76 -22.14 -11.71
CA THR A 229 -9.26 -23.53 -11.66
C THR A 229 -7.81 -23.57 -11.15
N VAL A 230 -6.99 -22.64 -11.63
CA VAL A 230 -5.59 -22.52 -11.21
C VAL A 230 -5.50 -22.07 -9.74
N LYS A 231 -6.37 -21.15 -9.31
CA LYS A 231 -6.51 -20.73 -7.91
C LYS A 231 -6.81 -21.91 -7.00
N ASP A 232 -7.78 -22.76 -7.34
CA ASP A 232 -8.15 -23.91 -6.51
C ASP A 232 -6.99 -24.91 -6.33
N PHE A 233 -6.15 -25.08 -7.37
CA PHE A 233 -4.93 -25.87 -7.27
C PHE A 233 -3.94 -25.27 -6.27
N TYR A 234 -3.61 -23.98 -6.42
CA TYR A 234 -2.66 -23.34 -5.51
C TYR A 234 -3.22 -23.14 -4.11
N GLN A 235 -4.54 -23.05 -3.96
CA GLN A 235 -5.19 -22.97 -2.66
C GLN A 235 -5.00 -24.25 -1.84
N LYS A 236 -5.00 -25.42 -2.49
CA LYS A 236 -4.66 -26.70 -1.85
C LYS A 236 -3.19 -26.78 -1.45
N LEU A 237 -2.30 -26.15 -2.23
CA LEU A 237 -0.85 -26.20 -2.02
C LEU A 237 -0.35 -25.18 -0.98
N ALA A 238 -0.89 -23.96 -1.02
CA ALA A 238 -0.39 -22.79 -0.29
C ALA A 238 -1.37 -22.28 0.78
N GLY A 239 -2.62 -22.74 0.79
CA GLY A 239 -3.69 -22.18 1.63
C GLY A 239 -4.40 -21.01 0.96
N GLN A 240 -4.99 -20.10 1.75
CA GLN A 240 -5.75 -18.97 1.20
C GLN A 240 -4.84 -17.95 0.48
N PRO A 241 -5.33 -17.31 -0.60
CA PRO A 241 -4.58 -16.24 -1.26
C PRO A 241 -4.34 -15.10 -0.26
N SER A 242 -3.11 -14.58 -0.26
CA SER A 242 -2.73 -13.43 0.57
C SER A 242 -3.32 -12.13 0.03
N PHE A 243 -3.63 -12.08 -1.26
CA PHE A 243 -4.27 -10.95 -1.92
C PHE A 243 -5.16 -11.43 -3.06
N THR A 244 -6.30 -10.76 -3.24
CA THR A 244 -7.22 -10.97 -4.37
C THR A 244 -7.65 -9.61 -4.88
N ASN A 245 -7.39 -9.33 -6.15
CA ASN A 245 -7.91 -8.15 -6.83
C ASN A 245 -9.04 -8.58 -7.76
N LYS A 246 -10.26 -8.14 -7.47
CA LYS A 246 -11.45 -8.39 -8.30
C LYS A 246 -11.74 -7.28 -9.30
N ASP A 247 -11.13 -6.11 -9.09
CA ASP A 247 -11.41 -4.89 -9.86
C ASP A 247 -10.40 -4.70 -11.01
N ALA A 248 -9.55 -5.69 -11.28
CA ALA A 248 -8.67 -5.64 -12.43
C ALA A 248 -9.51 -5.74 -13.71
N VAL A 249 -9.36 -4.74 -14.57
CA VAL A 249 -10.09 -4.56 -15.84
C VAL A 249 -10.06 -5.84 -16.70
N ASP A 250 -8.97 -6.59 -16.61
CA ASP A 250 -8.71 -7.77 -17.44
C ASP A 250 -9.08 -9.11 -16.76
N GLY A 251 -9.55 -9.09 -15.50
CA GLY A 251 -10.00 -10.27 -14.77
C GLY A 251 -9.35 -10.43 -13.39
N GLU A 252 -9.82 -11.42 -12.61
CA GLU A 252 -9.39 -11.61 -11.23
C GLU A 252 -7.89 -11.99 -11.13
N THR A 253 -7.16 -11.30 -10.24
CA THR A 253 -5.76 -11.59 -9.93
C THR A 253 -5.63 -12.16 -8.53
N PHE A 254 -4.86 -13.24 -8.38
CA PHE A 254 -4.62 -13.91 -7.09
C PHE A 254 -3.14 -13.95 -6.78
N VAL A 255 -2.77 -13.69 -5.53
CA VAL A 255 -1.40 -13.83 -5.04
C VAL A 255 -1.38 -14.76 -3.84
N PHE A 256 -0.59 -15.81 -3.93
CA PHE A 256 -0.31 -16.74 -2.84
C PHE A 256 1.12 -16.55 -2.35
N GLN A 257 1.29 -16.67 -1.03
CA GLN A 257 2.61 -16.62 -0.41
C GLN A 257 2.78 -17.84 0.48
N ILE A 258 3.80 -18.64 0.16
CA ILE A 258 4.19 -19.80 0.98
C ILE A 258 5.36 -19.34 1.86
N PRO A 259 5.18 -19.27 3.19
CA PRO A 259 6.23 -18.86 4.10
C PRO A 259 7.39 -19.87 4.06
N GLY A 260 8.62 -19.35 4.03
CA GLY A 260 9.84 -20.15 3.94
C GLY A 260 11.08 -19.27 3.90
N SER A 261 12.25 -19.89 3.97
CA SER A 261 13.54 -19.24 3.75
C SER A 261 14.26 -19.99 2.62
N PRO A 262 14.15 -19.52 1.35
CA PRO A 262 13.45 -18.32 0.87
C PRO A 262 11.92 -18.49 0.76
N SER A 263 11.18 -17.37 0.71
CA SER A 263 9.73 -17.38 0.54
C SER A 263 9.35 -17.58 -0.92
N ILE A 264 8.20 -18.22 -1.17
CA ILE A 264 7.69 -18.49 -2.52
C ILE A 264 6.43 -17.67 -2.73
N MET A 265 6.40 -16.90 -3.80
CA MET A 265 5.26 -16.11 -4.23
C MET A 265 4.73 -16.67 -5.54
N ILE A 266 3.41 -16.84 -5.62
CA ILE A 266 2.74 -17.36 -6.81
C ILE A 266 1.67 -16.35 -7.19
N THR A 267 1.80 -15.78 -8.38
CA THR A 267 0.83 -14.84 -8.94
C THR A 267 0.07 -15.51 -10.07
N ILE A 268 -1.25 -15.35 -10.07
CA ILE A 268 -2.15 -15.84 -11.11
C ILE A 268 -2.88 -14.62 -11.66
N SER A 269 -2.75 -14.38 -12.95
CA SER A 269 -3.42 -13.28 -13.65
C SER A 269 -3.86 -13.73 -15.05
N PRO A 270 -4.79 -13.01 -15.68
CA PRO A 270 -5.02 -13.11 -17.12
C PRO A 270 -3.72 -12.92 -17.90
N ASP A 271 -3.54 -13.64 -19.00
CA ASP A 271 -2.36 -13.52 -19.87
C ASP A 271 -2.58 -12.39 -20.89
N GLU A 272 -1.89 -11.26 -20.71
CA GLU A 272 -2.03 -10.07 -21.57
C GLU A 272 -1.58 -10.35 -23.02
N ASP A 273 -0.58 -11.23 -23.20
CA ASP A 273 -0.04 -11.59 -24.52
C ASP A 273 -0.92 -12.60 -25.26
N ALA A 274 -1.80 -13.31 -24.55
CA ALA A 274 -2.61 -14.40 -25.08
C ALA A 274 -4.03 -14.38 -24.49
N PRO A 275 -4.96 -13.62 -25.11
CA PRO A 275 -6.33 -13.49 -24.63
C PRO A 275 -7.01 -14.85 -24.37
N GLY A 276 -7.66 -14.97 -23.21
CA GLY A 276 -8.32 -16.20 -22.78
C GLY A 276 -7.40 -17.25 -22.13
N LYS A 277 -6.11 -16.97 -21.97
CA LYS A 277 -5.19 -17.78 -21.17
C LYS A 277 -4.95 -17.15 -19.80
N THR A 278 -4.48 -17.99 -18.88
CA THR A 278 -4.07 -17.60 -17.53
C THR A 278 -2.55 -17.66 -17.45
N GLN A 279 -1.93 -16.56 -17.05
CA GLN A 279 -0.52 -16.49 -16.74
C GLN A 279 -0.29 -16.84 -15.25
N ILE A 280 0.76 -17.61 -15.01
CA ILE A 280 1.18 -18.03 -13.67
C ILE A 280 2.65 -17.68 -13.53
N ALA A 281 2.97 -16.90 -12.51
CA ALA A 281 4.35 -16.53 -12.22
C ALA A 281 4.74 -16.98 -10.81
N VAL A 282 5.75 -17.85 -10.73
CA VAL A 282 6.28 -18.39 -9.48
C VAL A 282 7.64 -17.77 -9.22
N PHE A 283 7.77 -17.07 -8.10
CA PHE A 283 8.97 -16.36 -7.70
C PHE A 283 9.48 -16.92 -6.39
N ARG A 284 10.79 -17.11 -6.33
CA ARG A 284 11.52 -17.30 -5.08
C ARG A 284 12.12 -15.98 -4.66
N THR A 285 11.74 -15.49 -3.48
CA THR A 285 12.24 -14.22 -2.94
C THR A 285 12.71 -14.37 -1.50
N ARG A 286 13.78 -13.66 -1.15
CA ARG A 286 14.25 -13.54 0.24
C ARG A 286 13.47 -12.51 1.05
N PHE A 287 12.62 -11.71 0.38
CA PHE A 287 11.79 -10.72 1.02
C PHE A 287 10.55 -11.37 1.63
N GLN A 288 10.22 -11.01 2.86
CA GLN A 288 8.95 -11.37 3.50
C GLN A 288 8.03 -10.16 3.41
N ILE A 289 6.93 -10.28 2.65
CA ILE A 289 5.87 -9.28 2.71
C ILE A 289 5.20 -9.40 4.09
N PRO A 290 5.12 -8.33 4.89
CA PRO A 290 4.38 -8.35 6.14
C PRO A 290 2.90 -8.65 5.85
N LYS A 291 2.31 -9.59 6.58
CA LYS A 291 0.87 -9.86 6.48
C LYS A 291 0.11 -8.60 6.89
N ILE A 292 -0.64 -8.04 5.95
CA ILE A 292 -1.58 -6.97 6.24
C ILE A 292 -2.84 -7.66 6.76
N SER A 293 -3.14 -7.51 8.04
CA SER A 293 -4.39 -8.00 8.61
C SER A 293 -5.54 -7.19 7.99
N GLN A 294 -6.35 -7.84 7.16
CA GLN A 294 -7.66 -7.32 6.73
C GLN A 294 -8.70 -7.51 7.82
#